data_AF-A0A7K3Y3P8-F1
#
_entry.id   AF-A0A7K3Y3P8-F1
#
_cell.length_a   1.000
_cell.length_b   1.000
_cell.length_c   1.000
_cell.angle_alpha   90.00
_cell.angle_beta   90.00
_cell.angle_gamma   90.00
#
_symmetry.space_group_name_H-M   'P 1'
#
loop_
_entity.id
_entity.type
_entity.pdbx_description
1 polymer ?
#
loop_
_entity_poly.entity_id
_entity_poly.type
_entity_poly.pdbx_seq_one_letter_code
_entity_poly.pdbx_strand_id
1 'polypeptide(L)' 'MQPERDGSLDRKGPQALHPTAGGTSSPEGINVTLVPLYLIPKAVADEIRRHGRRVRVIHVRRTRNHQYTVEVECI' A
#
# COMPACT_ATOMS: atom_id res chain seq x y z
N MET A 1 -48.62 -3.45 -12.99
CA MET A 1 -47.94 -4.71 -13.35
C MET A 1 -46.50 -4.35 -13.68
N GLN A 2 -45.54 -4.82 -12.88
CA GLN A 2 -44.11 -4.52 -12.97
C GLN A 2 -43.47 -5.02 -14.29
N PRO A 3 -42.22 -4.62 -14.55
CA PRO A 3 -41.23 -5.68 -14.78
C PRO A 3 -40.00 -5.55 -13.87
N GLU A 4 -39.71 -6.65 -13.18
CA GLU A 4 -38.45 -6.96 -12.51
C GLU A 4 -37.35 -7.14 -13.57
N ARG A 5 -36.21 -6.46 -13.42
CA ARG A 5 -34.96 -6.81 -14.11
C ARG A 5 -33.90 -7.09 -13.06
N ASP A 6 -33.80 -8.37 -12.72
CA ASP A 6 -32.75 -8.94 -11.89
C ASP A 6 -31.45 -8.99 -12.71
N GLY A 7 -30.54 -8.07 -12.40
CA GLY A 7 -29.21 -7.98 -13.02
C GLY A 7 -28.22 -8.84 -12.28
N SER A 8 -28.23 -10.15 -12.54
CA SER A 8 -27.23 -11.09 -12.03
C SER A 8 -25.87 -10.83 -12.68
N LEU A 9 -24.91 -10.30 -11.90
CA LEU A 9 -23.52 -10.16 -12.31
C LEU A 9 -22.79 -11.49 -12.09
N ASP A 10 -22.69 -12.28 -13.16
CA ASP A 10 -21.83 -13.45 -13.26
C ASP A 10 -20.37 -13.06 -12.98
N ARG A 11 -19.90 -13.34 -11.75
CA ARG A 11 -18.51 -13.16 -11.34
C ARG A 11 -17.80 -14.51 -11.42
N LYS A 12 -17.31 -14.86 -12.59
CA LYS A 12 -16.34 -15.96 -12.74
C LYS A 12 -15.18 -15.59 -13.65
N GLY A 13 -14.22 -14.86 -13.09
CA GLY A 13 -12.87 -14.81 -13.65
C GLY A 13 -12.03 -15.92 -13.01
N PRO A 14 -11.58 -16.96 -13.75
CA PRO A 14 -10.58 -17.88 -13.22
C PRO A 14 -9.24 -17.16 -13.17
N GLN A 15 -8.79 -16.81 -11.96
CA GLN A 15 -7.43 -16.34 -11.74
C GLN A 15 -6.48 -17.52 -11.97
N ALA A 16 -5.79 -17.51 -13.11
CA ALA A 16 -4.71 -18.42 -13.39
C ALA A 16 -3.57 -18.15 -12.39
N LEU A 17 -3.40 -19.06 -11.44
CA LEU A 17 -2.24 -19.13 -10.58
C LEU A 17 -1.03 -19.44 -11.46
N HIS A 18 -0.12 -18.48 -11.64
CA HIS A 18 1.21 -18.75 -12.19
C HIS A 18 2.13 -19.20 -11.06
N PRO A 19 2.65 -20.43 -11.05
CA PRO A 19 3.78 -20.78 -10.20
C PRO A 19 5.08 -20.39 -10.94
N THR A 20 6.00 -19.70 -10.27
CA THR A 20 7.36 -19.50 -10.80
C THR A 20 8.41 -19.63 -9.70
N ALA A 21 9.38 -20.51 -10.00
CA ALA A 21 10.70 -20.75 -9.44
C ALA A 21 10.84 -21.03 -7.93
N GLY A 22 11.09 -22.30 -7.61
CA GLY A 22 11.54 -22.75 -6.30
C GLY A 22 12.98 -22.33 -6.01
N GLY A 23 13.15 -21.52 -4.98
CA GLY A 23 14.36 -21.45 -4.18
C GLY A 23 14.03 -22.00 -2.80
N THR A 24 14.65 -23.11 -2.42
CA THR A 24 14.56 -23.67 -1.07
C THR A 24 15.40 -22.83 -0.12
N SER A 25 14.92 -21.64 0.25
CA SER A 25 15.33 -21.00 1.50
C SER A 25 14.28 -21.34 2.55
N SER A 26 14.74 -21.73 3.75
CA SER A 26 13.90 -21.79 4.94
C SER A 26 13.00 -20.55 5.00
N PRO A 27 11.71 -20.68 5.34
CA PRO A 27 10.92 -19.51 5.68
C PRO A 27 11.43 -19.01 7.02
N GLU A 28 12.54 -18.26 7.04
CA GLU A 28 12.66 -17.17 8.00
C GLU A 28 11.41 -16.34 7.75
N GLY A 29 10.38 -16.58 8.58
CA GLY A 29 9.04 -16.06 8.39
C GLY A 29 9.16 -14.58 8.16
N ILE A 30 9.01 -14.16 6.89
CA ILE A 30 9.02 -12.76 6.55
C ILE A 30 7.73 -12.27 7.18
N ASN A 31 7.82 -11.74 8.39
CA ASN A 31 6.72 -11.11 9.09
C ASN A 31 6.47 -9.80 8.34
N VAL A 32 5.84 -9.92 7.18
CA VAL A 32 5.44 -8.81 6.35
C VAL A 32 4.21 -8.23 7.03
N THR A 33 4.41 -7.43 8.07
CA THR A 33 3.36 -6.58 8.58
C THR A 33 2.94 -5.67 7.42
N LEU A 34 1.76 -5.90 6.87
CA LEU A 34 1.21 -5.06 5.83
C LEU A 34 1.04 -3.67 6.42
N VAL A 35 1.77 -2.68 5.88
CA VAL A 35 1.55 -1.28 6.21
C VAL A 35 0.40 -0.78 5.34
N PRO A 36 -0.73 -0.39 5.93
CA PRO A 36 -1.81 0.21 5.15
C PRO A 36 -1.31 1.48 4.47
N LEU A 37 -1.46 1.56 3.14
CA LEU A 37 -0.90 2.67 2.35
C LEU A 37 -1.44 4.04 2.75
N TYR A 38 -2.62 4.11 3.39
CA TYR A 38 -3.18 5.36 3.91
C TYR A 38 -2.35 5.98 5.05
N LEU A 39 -1.49 5.20 5.72
CA LEU A 39 -0.62 5.72 6.77
C LEU A 39 0.48 6.64 6.23
N ILE A 40 0.87 6.48 4.96
CA ILE A 40 1.87 7.34 4.32
C ILE A 40 1.33 8.77 4.20
N PRO A 41 0.16 9.03 3.57
CA PRO A 41 -0.47 10.35 3.59
C PRO A 41 -0.67 10.92 5.00
N LYS A 42 -1.01 10.09 5.98
CA LYS A 42 -1.13 10.54 7.38
C LYS A 42 0.21 11.03 7.93
N ALA A 43 1.28 10.26 7.78
CA ALA A 43 2.61 10.66 8.24
C ALA A 43 3.09 11.95 7.55
N VAL A 44 2.83 12.08 6.24
CA VAL A 44 3.12 13.31 5.48
C VAL A 44 2.35 14.51 6.06
N ALA A 45 1.05 14.37 6.34
CA ALA A 45 0.26 15.43 6.96
C ALA A 45 0.77 15.77 8.38
N ASP A 46 1.19 14.77 9.14
CA ASP A 46 1.77 14.95 10.47
C ASP A 46 3.05 15.81 10.39
N GLU A 47 3.94 15.55 9.42
CA GLU A 47 5.14 16.35 9.18
C GLU A 47 4.85 17.78 8.68
N ILE A 48 3.88 17.95 7.78
CA ILE A 48 3.45 19.29 7.32
C ILE A 48 2.93 20.12 8.49
N ARG A 49 2.15 19.53 9.40
CA ARG A 49 1.67 20.26 10.59
C ARG A 49 2.80 20.63 11.55
N ARG A 50 3.83 19.77 11.67
CA ARG A 50 4.99 20.02 12.54
C ARG A 50 5.87 21.16 12.02
N HIS A 51 6.18 21.15 10.73
CA HIS A 51 7.12 22.09 10.12
C HIS A 51 6.43 23.32 9.50
N GLY A 52 5.13 23.22 9.25
CA GLY A 52 4.30 24.28 8.70
C GLY A 52 4.79 24.74 7.33
N ARG A 53 4.83 26.06 7.14
CA ARG A 53 5.26 26.70 5.88
C ARG A 53 6.74 26.53 5.57
N ARG A 54 7.53 25.95 6.48
CA ARG A 54 8.97 25.72 6.28
C ARG A 54 9.25 24.48 5.45
N VAL A 55 8.28 23.58 5.26
CA VAL A 55 8.47 22.40 4.41
C VAL A 55 8.78 22.83 2.99
N ARG A 56 9.92 22.39 2.47
CA ARG A 56 10.33 22.57 1.07
C ARG A 56 10.04 21.32 0.25
N VAL A 57 10.45 20.16 0.76
CA VAL A 57 10.31 18.86 0.10
C VAL A 57 10.01 17.80 1.13
N ILE A 58 9.18 16.82 0.77
CA ILE A 58 8.97 15.59 1.54
C ILE A 58 9.33 14.41 0.65
N HIS A 59 10.30 13.61 1.06
CA HIS A 59 10.71 12.40 0.38
C HIS A 59 10.04 11.20 1.03
N VAL A 60 9.31 10.41 0.24
CA VAL A 60 8.73 9.14 0.68
C VAL A 60 9.42 8.01 -0.05
N ARG A 61 10.07 7.11 0.68
CA ARG A 61 10.81 5.98 0.13
C ARG A 61 10.30 4.66 0.68
N ARG A 62 9.88 3.76 -0.20
CA ARG A 62 9.64 2.36 0.18
C ARG A 62 10.98 1.66 0.40
N THR A 63 11.13 0.97 1.52
CA THR A 63 12.30 0.14 1.82
C THR A 63 11.92 -1.35 1.69
N ARG A 64 12.60 -2.24 2.41
CA ARG A 64 12.25 -3.68 2.41
C ARG A 64 11.01 -3.92 3.28
N ASN A 65 10.35 -5.06 3.10
CA ASN A 65 9.28 -5.54 3.98
C ASN A 65 8.10 -4.56 4.18
N HIS A 66 7.68 -3.84 3.13
CA HIS A 66 6.57 -2.86 3.18
C HIS A 66 6.76 -1.70 4.16
N GLN A 67 7.99 -1.43 4.57
CA GLN A 67 8.32 -0.25 5.35
C GLN A 67 8.49 0.96 4.44
N TYR A 68 8.15 2.14 4.96
CA TYR A 68 8.27 3.41 4.26
C TYR A 68 8.96 4.43 5.17
N THR A 69 9.93 5.14 4.62
CA THR A 69 10.60 6.26 5.27
C THR A 69 10.00 7.57 4.74
N VAL A 70 9.72 8.51 5.63
CA VAL A 70 9.29 9.89 5.31
C VAL A 70 10.37 10.84 5.82
N GLU A 71 11.02 11.57 4.92
CA GLU A 71 12.07 12.55 5.23
C GLU A 71 11.61 13.94 4.80
N VAL A 72 11.92 14.97 5.59
CA VAL A 72 11.46 16.35 5.37
C VAL A 72 12.66 17.27 5.23
N GLU A 73 12.68 18.05 4.15
CA GLU A 73 13.60 19.16 3.98
C GLU A 73 12.88 20.47 4.30
N CYS A 74 13.47 21.29 5.18
CA CYS A 74 12.95 22.61 5.52
C CYS A 74 13.81 23.74 4.91
N ILE A 75 13.19 24.91 4.73
CA ILE A 75 13.88 26.19 4.54
C ILE A 75 14.35 26.80 5.86
#